data_AF-A0A3Q0FSN1-F1
#
_entry.id   AF-A0A3Q0FSN1-F1
#
_cell.length_a   1.000
_cell.length_b   1.000
_cell.length_c   1.000
_cell.angle_alpha   90.00
_cell.angle_beta   90.00
_cell.angle_gamma   90.00
#
_symmetry.space_group_name_H-M   'P 1'
#
loop_
_entity.id
_entity.type
_entity.pdbx_description
1 polymer ?
#
loop_
_entity_poly.entity_id
_entity_poly.type
_entity_poly.pdbx_seq_one_letter_code
_entity_poly.pdbx_strand_id
1 'polypeptide(L)'
;MRQQHLLEENKPYIYRQVYGRGEGKGTNDILVISRCDIMLVMEIKDTQNKTCPFLMEKLNSLSKGTEKEFKYVISERLGRKTYKEQYAFIYRPKLVSVKQTYQYPDRQPGDEDAFSREPFVVWFQAPRSAVTDFVIIPQHTTPETAVREIDELYDVYLAVKQKWKSKPLSPIDRSIYIFT
;
A
#
# COMPACT_ATOMS: atom_id res chain seq x y z
N MET A 1 16.43 -6.54 -8.11
CA MET A 1 14.95 -6.59 -8.19
C MET A 1 14.49 -7.81 -7.40
N ARG A 2 13.78 -7.64 -6.28
CA ARG A 2 13.29 -8.77 -5.47
C ARG A 2 11.76 -8.75 -5.54
N GLN A 3 11.22 -9.78 -6.18
CA GLN A 3 9.78 -9.97 -6.41
C GLN A 3 9.29 -10.98 -5.36
N GLN A 4 8.21 -10.68 -4.65
CA GLN A 4 7.54 -11.64 -3.76
C GLN A 4 6.08 -11.75 -4.17
N HIS A 5 5.55 -12.98 -4.14
CA HIS A 5 4.26 -13.35 -4.68
C HIS A 5 3.41 -14.01 -3.60
N LEU A 6 2.17 -13.56 -3.42
CA LEU A 6 1.18 -14.25 -2.62
C LEU A 6 0.17 -14.91 -3.57
N LEU A 7 0.30 -16.21 -3.80
CA LEU A 7 -0.71 -17.04 -4.46
C LEU A 7 -1.50 -17.77 -3.39
N GLU A 8 -2.69 -17.28 -3.08
CA GLU A 8 -3.75 -18.10 -2.52
C GLU A 8 -4.94 -17.99 -3.48
N GLU A 9 -5.57 -19.12 -3.80
CA GLU A 9 -6.67 -19.17 -4.75
C GLU A 9 -7.78 -18.18 -4.37
N ASN A 10 -8.28 -17.42 -5.34
CA ASN A 10 -9.36 -16.42 -5.20
C ASN A 10 -9.06 -15.20 -4.28
N LYS A 11 -7.79 -14.80 -4.12
CA LYS A 11 -7.41 -13.47 -3.56
C LYS A 11 -6.98 -12.48 -4.67
N PRO A 12 -7.11 -11.16 -4.46
CA PRO A 12 -6.58 -10.16 -5.39
C PRO A 12 -5.07 -10.31 -5.59
N TYR A 13 -4.58 -10.15 -6.81
CA TYR A 13 -3.15 -10.15 -7.09
C TYR A 13 -2.52 -8.85 -6.56
N ILE A 14 -1.77 -8.98 -5.45
CA ILE A 14 -1.04 -7.89 -4.81
C ILE A 14 0.44 -8.02 -5.14
N TYR A 15 1.03 -6.93 -5.62
CA TYR A 15 2.46 -6.87 -5.96
C TYR A 15 3.13 -5.65 -5.31
N ARG A 16 4.43 -5.76 -5.04
CA ARG A 16 5.26 -4.70 -4.43
C ARG A 16 6.35 -4.29 -5.42
N GLN A 17 6.44 -3.01 -5.72
CA GLN A 17 7.53 -2.41 -6.50
C GLN A 17 8.15 -1.23 -5.74
N VAL A 18 9.48 -1.18 -5.72
CA VAL A 18 10.27 -0.11 -5.12
C VAL A 18 10.74 0.83 -6.22
N TYR A 19 10.58 2.14 -6.05
CA TYR A 19 11.02 3.16 -7.01
C TYR A 19 12.15 4.02 -6.45
N GLY A 20 13.34 3.91 -7.04
CA GLY A 20 14.44 4.84 -6.78
C GLY A 20 14.24 6.22 -7.43
N ARG A 21 15.11 7.18 -7.10
CA ARG A 21 15.12 8.50 -7.76
C ARG A 21 15.47 8.32 -9.24
N GLY A 22 14.49 8.49 -10.13
CA GLY A 22 14.64 8.34 -11.58
C GLY A 22 14.05 7.07 -12.17
N GLU A 23 13.63 6.12 -11.33
CA GLU A 23 12.88 4.92 -11.74
C GLU A 23 11.37 5.22 -11.66
N GLY A 24 10.55 4.65 -12.53
CA GLY A 24 9.12 5.00 -12.69
C GLY A 24 8.76 5.69 -14.00
N LYS A 25 9.73 5.84 -14.91
CA LYS A 25 9.54 6.37 -16.26
C LYS A 25 9.68 5.31 -17.37
N GLY A 26 9.96 4.05 -17.00
CA GLY A 26 10.17 2.98 -17.95
C GLY A 26 8.85 2.34 -18.40
N THR A 27 8.76 1.93 -19.65
CA THR A 27 7.63 1.14 -20.18
C THR A 27 7.44 -0.18 -19.43
N ASN A 28 8.51 -0.77 -18.89
CA ASN A 28 8.45 -2.01 -18.12
C ASN A 28 7.63 -1.88 -16.83
N ASP A 29 7.68 -0.72 -16.16
CA ASP A 29 6.90 -0.46 -14.94
C ASP A 29 5.39 -0.54 -15.22
N ILE A 30 4.97 0.08 -16.32
CA ILE A 30 3.57 0.09 -16.76
C ILE A 30 3.09 -1.34 -17.06
N LEU A 31 3.93 -2.16 -17.70
CA LEU A 31 3.59 -3.55 -18.00
C LEU A 31 3.46 -4.41 -16.74
N VAL A 32 4.29 -4.17 -15.73
CA VAL A 32 4.17 -4.90 -14.44
C VAL A 32 2.91 -4.46 -13.70
N ILE A 33 2.69 -3.15 -13.53
CA ILE A 33 1.52 -2.62 -12.80
C ILE A 33 0.21 -3.04 -13.49
N SER A 34 0.17 -3.06 -14.83
CA SER A 34 -1.05 -3.39 -15.57
C SER A 34 -1.54 -4.83 -15.35
N ARG A 35 -0.69 -5.73 -14.82
CA ARG A 35 -1.04 -7.13 -14.54
C ARG A 35 -1.62 -7.33 -13.13
N CYS A 36 -1.63 -6.31 -12.29
CA CYS A 36 -2.05 -6.40 -10.89
C CYS A 36 -3.49 -5.92 -10.69
N ASP A 37 -4.15 -6.49 -9.69
CA ASP A 37 -5.42 -5.97 -9.18
C ASP A 37 -5.18 -4.80 -8.22
N ILE A 38 -4.15 -4.95 -7.39
CA ILE A 38 -3.61 -3.96 -6.46
C ILE A 38 -2.07 -4.00 -6.56
N MET A 39 -1.45 -2.85 -6.74
CA MET A 39 0.01 -2.66 -6.72
C MET A 39 0.38 -1.71 -5.59
N LEU A 40 1.25 -2.16 -4.69
CA LEU A 40 1.96 -1.34 -3.73
C LEU A 40 3.24 -0.78 -4.36
N VAL A 41 3.32 0.54 -4.41
CA VAL A 41 4.45 1.34 -4.88
C VAL A 41 5.09 1.98 -3.66
N MET A 42 6.37 1.73 -3.43
CA MET A 42 7.12 2.27 -2.28
C MET A 42 8.32 3.09 -2.73
N GLU A 43 8.95 3.78 -1.76
CA GLU A 43 10.08 4.67 -1.99
C GLU A 43 9.78 5.84 -2.93
N ILE A 44 8.54 6.31 -3.02
CA ILE A 44 8.20 7.45 -3.88
C ILE A 44 8.85 8.73 -3.30
N LYS A 45 9.93 9.18 -3.93
CA LYS A 45 10.73 10.36 -3.51
C LYS A 45 10.30 11.66 -4.20
N ASP A 46 9.23 11.62 -4.99
CA ASP A 46 8.80 12.74 -5.82
C ASP A 46 8.19 13.87 -4.99
N THR A 47 8.89 14.99 -4.91
CA THR A 47 8.45 16.15 -4.14
C THR A 47 7.38 16.98 -4.84
N GLN A 48 7.10 16.72 -6.12
CA GLN A 48 6.15 17.48 -6.95
C GLN A 48 4.82 16.74 -7.14
N ASN A 49 4.66 15.54 -6.57
CA ASN A 49 3.44 14.71 -6.69
C ASN A 49 3.02 14.41 -8.14
N LYS A 50 3.98 14.28 -9.07
CA LYS A 50 3.79 13.96 -10.49
C LYS A 50 3.85 12.47 -10.80
N THR A 51 4.52 11.65 -9.99
CA THR A 51 4.70 10.21 -10.26
C THR A 51 3.36 9.47 -10.41
N CYS A 52 2.46 9.56 -9.43
CA CYS A 52 1.17 8.86 -9.52
C CYS A 52 0.28 9.40 -10.65
N PRO A 53 0.14 10.73 -10.85
CA PRO A 53 -0.55 11.27 -12.03
C PRO A 53 0.00 10.74 -13.36
N PHE A 54 1.34 10.71 -13.53
CA PHE A 54 1.98 10.16 -14.73
C PHE A 54 1.66 8.67 -14.92
N LEU A 55 1.75 7.87 -13.85
CA LEU A 55 1.37 6.45 -13.91
C LEU A 55 -0.09 6.28 -14.30
N MET A 56 -1.01 7.11 -13.77
CA MET A 56 -2.43 7.05 -14.12
C MET A 56 -2.67 7.43 -15.58
N GLU A 57 -1.96 8.42 -16.11
CA GLU A 57 -2.04 8.79 -17.53
C GLU A 57 -1.60 7.61 -18.40
N LYS A 58 -0.43 7.01 -18.12
CA LYS A 58 0.09 5.90 -18.91
C LYS A 58 -0.76 4.65 -18.80
N LEU A 59 -1.12 4.21 -17.60
CA LEU A 59 -1.92 2.99 -17.39
C LEU A 59 -3.31 3.10 -18.03
N ASN A 60 -4.00 4.23 -17.83
CA ASN A 60 -5.34 4.41 -18.38
C ASN A 60 -5.33 4.73 -19.89
N SER A 61 -4.19 5.13 -20.48
CA SER A 61 -4.07 5.30 -21.93
C SER A 61 -4.04 3.97 -22.70
N LEU A 62 -3.71 2.87 -22.02
CA LEU A 62 -3.72 1.52 -22.60
C LEU A 62 -5.13 0.92 -22.68
N SER A 63 -6.08 1.50 -21.94
CA SER A 63 -7.45 1.01 -21.85
C SER A 63 -8.20 1.29 -23.16
N LYS A 64 -8.83 0.25 -23.75
CA LYS A 64 -9.59 0.38 -25.02
C LYS A 64 -10.96 1.07 -24.89
N GLY A 65 -11.36 1.45 -23.67
CA GLY A 65 -12.67 2.04 -23.37
C GLY A 65 -12.56 3.47 -22.82
N THR A 66 -13.71 4.10 -22.60
CA THR A 66 -13.81 5.48 -22.08
C THR A 66 -13.63 5.57 -20.57
N GLU A 67 -13.75 4.46 -19.84
CA GLU A 67 -13.61 4.41 -18.38
C GLU A 67 -12.17 4.19 -17.94
N LYS A 68 -11.74 4.93 -16.91
CA LYS A 68 -10.43 4.75 -16.26
C LYS A 68 -10.35 3.38 -15.59
N GLU A 69 -9.41 2.57 -16.03
CA GLU A 69 -9.15 1.20 -15.56
C GLU A 69 -8.40 1.15 -14.21
N PHE A 70 -7.69 2.22 -13.86
CA PHE A 70 -6.87 2.34 -12.65
C PHE A 70 -7.16 3.62 -11.86
N LYS A 71 -7.10 3.50 -10.53
CA LYS A 71 -7.07 4.58 -9.55
C LYS A 71 -5.89 4.39 -8.59
N TYR A 72 -5.60 5.40 -7.77
CA TYR A 72 -4.60 5.29 -6.71
C TYR A 72 -5.03 5.99 -5.41
N VAL A 73 -4.39 5.58 -4.32
CA VAL A 73 -4.32 6.32 -3.04
C VAL A 73 -2.86 6.41 -2.62
N ILE A 74 -2.45 7.51 -2.00
CA ILE A 74 -1.05 7.79 -1.64
C ILE A 74 -0.98 8.31 -0.19
N SER A 75 0.10 7.93 0.52
CA SER A 75 0.37 8.36 1.89
C SER A 75 0.85 9.81 1.96
N GLU A 76 1.00 10.32 3.18
CA GLU A 76 1.81 11.50 3.44
C GLU A 76 3.29 11.25 3.09
N ARG A 77 4.12 12.31 3.12
CA ARG A 77 5.57 12.23 2.93
C ARG A 77 6.26 11.89 4.26
N LEU A 78 6.79 10.68 4.36
CA LEU A 78 7.24 10.03 5.60
C LEU A 78 8.77 9.94 5.65
N GLY A 79 9.38 10.04 6.83
CA GLY A 79 10.84 10.05 7.00
C GLY A 79 11.32 10.97 8.13
N ARG A 80 12.30 10.59 8.94
CA ARG A 80 12.78 11.45 10.05
C ARG A 80 13.55 12.71 9.63
N LYS A 81 14.12 12.74 8.42
CA LYS A 81 15.03 13.82 7.96
C LYS A 81 14.50 14.52 6.70
N THR A 82 15.37 15.22 5.98
CA THR A 82 15.05 15.89 4.70
C THR A 82 14.64 14.90 3.61
N TYR A 83 15.13 13.67 3.71
CA TYR A 83 14.77 12.58 2.83
C TYR A 83 13.41 12.00 3.27
N LYS A 84 12.42 12.10 2.37
CA LYS A 84 11.05 11.65 2.59
C LYS A 84 10.57 10.78 1.43
N GLU A 85 9.83 9.74 1.76
CA GLU A 85 9.23 8.78 0.84
C GLU A 85 7.70 8.73 1.01
N GLN A 86 7.01 8.14 0.04
CA GLN A 86 5.58 7.84 0.15
C GLN A 86 5.30 6.39 -0.26
N TYR A 87 4.21 5.86 0.28
CA TYR A 87 3.56 4.65 -0.18
C TYR A 87 2.39 5.04 -1.09
N ALA A 88 2.20 4.32 -2.21
CA ALA A 88 0.97 4.42 -2.98
C ALA A 88 0.42 3.03 -3.30
N PHE A 89 -0.90 2.94 -3.30
CA PHE A 89 -1.61 1.79 -3.86
C PHE A 89 -2.25 2.20 -5.18
N ILE A 90 -1.91 1.49 -6.25
CA ILE A 90 -2.58 1.57 -7.55
C ILE A 90 -3.52 0.37 -7.65
N TYR A 91 -4.79 0.57 -8.02
CA TYR A 91 -5.78 -0.50 -8.02
C TYR A 91 -6.83 -0.36 -9.11
N ARG A 92 -7.48 -1.47 -9.43
CA ARG A 92 -8.55 -1.56 -10.43
C ARG A 92 -9.93 -1.36 -9.77
N PRO A 93 -10.60 -0.20 -9.93
CA PRO A 93 -11.86 0.09 -9.23
C PRO A 93 -13.03 -0.83 -9.62
N LYS A 94 -12.92 -1.56 -10.74
CA LYS A 94 -13.90 -2.59 -11.15
C LYS A 94 -13.77 -3.89 -10.34
N LEU A 95 -12.63 -4.11 -9.70
CA LEU A 95 -12.33 -5.33 -8.94
C LEU A 95 -12.38 -5.05 -7.43
N VAL A 96 -11.81 -3.92 -7.00
CA VAL A 96 -11.68 -3.56 -5.59
C VAL A 96 -12.00 -2.08 -5.35
N SER A 97 -12.41 -1.73 -4.14
CA SER A 97 -12.63 -0.35 -3.71
C SER A 97 -11.89 -0.04 -2.41
N VAL A 98 -11.44 1.20 -2.24
CA VAL A 98 -10.87 1.68 -0.96
C VAL A 98 -12.02 2.16 -0.09
N LYS A 99 -12.21 1.52 1.07
CA LYS A 99 -13.22 1.95 2.06
C LYS A 99 -12.69 3.06 2.95
N GLN A 100 -11.44 2.93 3.38
CA GLN A 100 -10.80 3.89 4.29
C GLN A 100 -9.28 3.77 4.24
N THR A 101 -8.60 4.89 4.50
CA THR A 101 -7.15 4.94 4.74
C THR A 101 -6.88 5.38 6.18
N TYR A 102 -5.72 5.01 6.71
CA TYR A 102 -5.26 5.40 8.03
C TYR A 102 -3.73 5.46 8.06
N GLN A 103 -3.18 6.65 8.31
CA GLN A 103 -1.77 6.83 8.59
C GLN A 103 -1.54 6.58 10.08
N TYR A 104 -0.72 5.58 10.42
CA TYR A 104 -0.40 5.32 11.83
C TYR A 104 0.36 6.53 12.42
N PRO A 105 -0.04 7.05 13.59
CA PRO A 105 0.51 8.28 14.12
C PRO A 105 1.88 8.12 14.77
N ASP A 106 2.27 6.91 15.18
CA ASP A 106 3.56 6.59 15.81
C ASP A 106 3.87 7.44 17.06
N ARG A 107 2.91 7.47 18.00
CA ARG A 107 2.96 8.27 19.24
C ARG A 107 2.64 7.41 20.48
N GLN A 108 3.01 6.14 20.43
CA GLN A 108 2.79 5.23 21.56
C GLN A 108 3.65 5.68 22.74
N PRO A 109 3.05 5.95 23.92
CA PRO A 109 3.83 6.33 25.09
C PRO A 109 4.88 5.27 25.44
N GLY A 110 6.16 5.67 25.47
CA GLY A 110 7.29 4.77 25.75
C GLY A 110 7.87 4.04 24.54
N ASP A 111 7.27 4.18 23.35
CA ASP A 111 7.84 3.75 22.07
C ASP A 111 7.56 4.78 20.96
N GLU A 112 7.66 6.08 21.29
CA GLU A 112 7.41 7.13 20.32
C GLU A 112 8.43 7.11 19.17
N ASP A 113 7.97 7.47 17.95
CA ASP A 113 8.82 7.51 16.75
C ASP A 113 9.57 6.19 16.55
N ALA A 114 8.86 5.07 16.62
CA ALA A 114 9.42 3.74 16.36
C ALA A 114 9.75 3.56 14.87
N PHE A 115 8.91 4.07 13.98
CA PHE A 115 9.02 3.92 12.55
C PHE A 115 9.84 5.03 11.89
N SER A 116 10.68 4.64 10.92
CA SER A 116 11.31 5.65 10.07
C SER A 116 10.33 6.23 9.05
N ARG A 117 9.34 5.43 8.62
CA ARG A 117 8.23 5.80 7.74
C ARG A 117 6.98 5.13 8.27
N GLU A 118 6.09 5.92 8.85
CA GLU A 118 4.92 5.46 9.54
C GLU A 118 4.00 4.63 8.62
N PRO A 119 3.42 3.50 9.06
CA PRO A 119 2.61 2.66 8.19
C PRO A 119 1.37 3.35 7.59
N PHE A 120 1.19 3.21 6.27
CA PHE A 120 0.04 3.73 5.52
C PHE A 120 -1.02 2.64 5.29
N VAL A 121 -1.93 2.48 6.25
CA VAL A 121 -2.92 1.41 6.26
C VAL A 121 -4.07 1.70 5.28
N VAL A 122 -4.40 0.73 4.42
CA VAL A 122 -5.52 0.84 3.47
C VAL A 122 -6.47 -0.34 3.61
N TRP A 123 -7.75 -0.04 3.83
CA TRP A 123 -8.82 -1.03 3.86
C TRP A 123 -9.49 -1.11 2.48
N PHE A 124 -9.36 -2.28 1.85
CA PHE A 124 -9.98 -2.63 0.58
C PHE A 124 -11.23 -3.50 0.76
N GLN A 125 -12.16 -3.35 -0.18
CA GLN A 125 -13.25 -4.29 -0.42
C GLN A 125 -13.08 -4.95 -1.79
N ALA A 126 -13.20 -6.28 -1.87
CA ALA A 126 -13.16 -7.07 -3.09
C ALA A 126 -14.32 -8.06 -3.13
N PRO A 127 -15.52 -7.63 -3.56
CA PRO A 127 -16.78 -8.40 -3.39
C PRO A 127 -16.81 -9.74 -4.13
N ARG A 128 -15.91 -9.96 -5.08
CA ARG A 128 -15.81 -11.19 -5.90
C ARG A 128 -14.70 -12.13 -5.45
N SER A 129 -14.04 -11.85 -4.33
CA SER A 129 -12.94 -12.67 -3.79
C SER A 129 -13.38 -13.42 -2.54
N ALA A 130 -12.63 -14.46 -2.15
CA ALA A 130 -12.93 -15.23 -0.94
C ALA A 130 -12.79 -14.36 0.34
N VAL A 131 -11.93 -13.35 0.30
CA VAL A 131 -11.74 -12.37 1.38
C VAL A 131 -12.28 -11.03 0.92
N THR A 132 -13.55 -10.76 1.23
CA THR A 132 -14.26 -9.59 0.68
C THR A 132 -13.83 -8.26 1.29
N ASP A 133 -13.35 -8.26 2.53
CA ASP A 133 -12.87 -7.08 3.24
C ASP A 133 -11.50 -7.41 3.83
N PHE A 134 -10.49 -6.63 3.48
CA PHE A 134 -9.12 -6.83 3.94
C PHE A 134 -8.34 -5.53 4.04
N VAL A 135 -7.30 -5.57 4.86
CA VAL A 135 -6.43 -4.46 5.15
C VAL A 135 -5.04 -4.78 4.64
N ILE A 136 -4.41 -3.80 4.01
CA ILE A 136 -2.99 -3.86 3.68
C ILE A 136 -2.24 -2.82 4.51
N ILE A 137 -1.17 -3.25 5.20
CA ILE A 137 -0.23 -2.42 5.94
C ILE A 137 1.12 -2.51 5.22
N PRO A 138 1.51 -1.53 4.40
CA PRO A 138 2.84 -1.48 3.82
C PRO A 138 3.85 -1.03 4.87
N GLN A 139 5.03 -1.64 4.84
CA GLN A 139 6.12 -1.27 5.73
C GLN A 139 7.46 -1.33 5.00
N HIS A 140 8.18 -0.22 4.98
CA HIS A 140 9.55 -0.15 4.46
C HIS A 140 10.48 0.17 5.63
N THR A 141 11.07 -0.87 6.24
CA THR A 141 11.97 -0.71 7.40
C THR A 141 13.32 -0.11 7.01
N THR A 142 13.98 0.62 7.91
CA THR A 142 15.42 0.84 7.76
C THR A 142 16.22 -0.35 8.27
N PRO A 143 17.38 -0.69 7.67
CA PRO A 143 18.24 -1.74 8.19
C PRO A 143 18.62 -1.55 9.66
N GLU A 144 18.84 -0.29 10.08
CA GLU A 144 19.32 0.04 11.42
C GLU A 144 18.26 -0.17 12.51
N THR A 145 16.98 0.06 12.22
CA THR A 145 15.88 -0.09 13.18
C THR A 145 14.89 -1.19 12.81
N ALA A 146 15.22 -2.08 11.87
CA ALA A 146 14.31 -3.10 11.35
C ALA A 146 13.65 -3.94 12.44
N VAL A 147 14.39 -4.37 13.47
CA VAL A 147 13.84 -5.20 14.55
C VAL A 147 12.79 -4.43 15.35
N ARG A 148 13.08 -3.19 15.77
CA ARG A 148 12.13 -2.33 16.48
C ARG A 148 10.90 -2.00 15.62
N GLU A 149 11.14 -1.69 14.34
CA GLU A 149 10.04 -1.41 13.40
C GLU A 149 9.15 -2.64 13.17
N ILE A 150 9.71 -3.85 13.13
CA ILE A 150 8.91 -5.09 12.97
C ILE A 150 8.15 -5.43 14.26
N ASP A 151 8.74 -5.16 15.43
CA ASP A 151 8.09 -5.37 16.73
C ASP A 151 6.85 -4.46 16.89
N GLU A 152 7.01 -3.17 16.60
CA GLU A 152 5.93 -2.17 16.66
C GLU A 152 4.78 -2.46 15.66
N LEU A 153 5.01 -3.25 14.59
CA LEU A 153 3.92 -3.66 13.69
C LEU A 153 2.81 -4.46 14.41
N TYR A 154 3.12 -5.08 15.55
CA TYR A 154 2.10 -5.72 16.38
C TYR A 154 1.11 -4.70 16.97
N ASP A 155 1.61 -3.57 17.46
CA ASP A 155 0.77 -2.49 17.98
C ASP A 155 -0.04 -1.82 16.87
N VAL A 156 0.53 -1.69 15.67
CA VAL A 156 -0.21 -1.26 14.46
C VAL A 156 -1.36 -2.24 14.16
N TYR A 157 -1.11 -3.55 14.21
CA TYR A 157 -2.15 -4.57 14.03
C TYR A 157 -3.26 -4.41 15.08
N LEU A 158 -2.92 -4.22 16.36
CA LEU A 158 -3.89 -4.02 17.43
C LEU A 158 -4.72 -2.74 17.23
N ALA A 159 -4.07 -1.64 16.88
CA ALA A 159 -4.73 -0.37 16.60
C ALA A 159 -5.71 -0.49 15.41
N VAL A 160 -5.28 -1.15 14.33
CA VAL A 160 -6.12 -1.44 13.16
C VAL A 160 -7.31 -2.31 13.53
N LYS A 161 -7.07 -3.39 14.28
CA LYS A 161 -8.12 -4.28 14.78
C LYS A 161 -9.13 -3.53 15.63
N GLN A 162 -8.68 -2.68 16.56
CA GLN A 162 -9.57 -1.87 17.40
C GLN A 162 -10.37 -0.86 16.56
N LYS A 163 -9.70 -0.15 15.64
CA LYS A 163 -10.32 0.88 14.80
C LYS A 163 -11.46 0.33 13.96
N TRP A 164 -11.33 -0.91 13.46
CA TRP A 164 -12.28 -1.50 12.50
C TRP A 164 -13.13 -2.65 13.04
N LYS A 165 -12.98 -3.00 14.33
CA LYS A 165 -13.94 -3.83 15.09
C LYS A 165 -15.34 -3.21 15.24
N SER A 166 -15.48 -1.91 15.03
CA SER A 166 -16.76 -1.17 15.21
C SER A 166 -17.77 -1.34 14.07
N LYS A 167 -17.48 -2.16 13.05
CA LYS A 167 -18.39 -2.48 11.95
C LYS A 167 -18.59 -4.00 11.86
N PRO A 168 -19.83 -4.51 11.69
CA PRO A 168 -20.05 -5.95 11.57
C PRO A 168 -19.41 -6.42 10.27
N LEU A 169 -18.27 -7.08 10.40
CA LEU A 169 -17.54 -7.69 9.28
C LEU A 169 -17.29 -9.15 9.63
N SER A 170 -17.28 -9.99 8.60
CA SER A 170 -16.70 -11.33 8.65
C SER A 170 -15.34 -11.30 9.38
N PRO A 171 -14.90 -12.38 10.03
CA PRO A 171 -13.76 -12.36 10.95
C PRO A 171 -12.54 -11.64 10.36
N ILE A 172 -12.32 -10.37 10.74
CA ILE A 172 -11.22 -9.51 10.26
C ILE A 172 -9.86 -10.13 10.61
N ASP A 173 -9.84 -11.01 11.60
CA ASP A 173 -8.66 -11.68 12.12
C ASP A 173 -7.88 -12.50 11.06
N ARG A 174 -8.43 -12.75 9.87
CA ARG A 174 -7.74 -13.42 8.74
C ARG A 174 -7.42 -12.53 7.53
N SER A 175 -7.62 -11.21 7.66
CA SER A 175 -7.63 -10.31 6.49
C SER A 175 -6.70 -9.11 6.62
N ILE A 176 -5.74 -9.12 7.55
CA ILE A 176 -4.71 -8.09 7.66
C ILE A 176 -3.42 -8.63 7.05
N TYR A 177 -2.95 -8.00 5.98
CA TYR A 177 -1.73 -8.36 5.28
C TYR A 177 -0.68 -7.28 5.51
N ILE A 178 0.45 -7.67 6.12
CA ILE A 178 1.60 -6.80 6.31
C ILE A 178 2.60 -7.09 5.20
N PHE A 179 3.01 -6.06 4.46
CA PHE A 179 4.02 -6.17 3.40
C PHE A 179 5.27 -5.42 3.81
N THR A 180 6.30 -6.15 4.25
CA THR A 180 7.65 -5.65 4.53
C THR A 180 8.54 -5.75 3.28
#